data_AF-A0A2V8GSI1-F1
#
_entry.id   AF-A0A2V8GSI1-F1
#
_cell.length_a   1.000
_cell.length_b   1.000
_cell.length_c   1.000
_cell.angle_alpha   90.00
_cell.angle_beta   90.00
_cell.angle_gamma   90.00
#
_symmetry.space_group_name_H-M   'P 1'
#
loop_
_entity.id
_entity.type
_entity.pdbx_description
1 polymer ?
#
loop_
_entity_poly.entity_id
_entity_poly.type
_entity_poly.pdbx_seq_one_letter_code
_entity_poly.pdbx_strand_id
1 'polypeptide(L)'
;MKILYVNDTAGEYVSAFDIQPDGTLKNRRNFARLQGVQKTDTGVNSGADGLAIDSKDRVYVCTITGVQVFSPKGEPLGTIPLSRPPQNLAFGGSDKKTLYVVGRGAAYKVQMLAQGFKGRVK
;
A
#
# COMPACT_ATOMS: atom_id res chain seq x y z
N MET A 1 11.85 -14.65 -7.47
CA MET A 1 12.30 -13.24 -7.43
C MET A 1 11.54 -12.54 -6.31
N LYS A 2 12.21 -11.82 -5.41
CA LYS A 2 11.57 -11.10 -4.30
C LYS A 2 11.52 -9.61 -4.64
N ILE A 3 10.40 -8.94 -4.36
CA ILE A 3 10.19 -7.53 -4.67
C ILE A 3 10.06 -6.75 -3.36
N LEU A 4 10.73 -5.60 -3.26
CA LEU A 4 10.47 -4.59 -2.25
C LEU A 4 9.61 -3.49 -2.86
N TYR A 5 8.46 -3.19 -2.26
CA TYR A 5 7.65 -2.02 -2.58
C TYR A 5 7.93 -0.92 -1.56
N VAL A 6 8.07 0.32 -2.04
CA VAL A 6 8.38 1.49 -1.21
C VAL A 6 7.42 2.62 -1.59
N ASN A 7 6.69 3.13 -0.60
CA ASN A 7 5.94 4.37 -0.73
C ASN A 7 6.88 5.56 -0.52
N ASP A 8 6.58 6.65 -1.22
CA ASP A 8 7.26 7.93 -1.07
C ASP A 8 6.19 9.01 -0.84
N THR A 9 6.15 9.54 0.39
CA THR A 9 5.20 10.60 0.77
C THR A 9 5.38 11.84 -0.10
N ALA A 10 6.63 12.16 -0.46
CA ALA A 10 6.99 13.31 -1.30
C ALA A 10 7.15 12.94 -2.79
N GLY A 11 6.62 11.77 -3.18
CA GLY A 11 6.66 11.27 -4.55
C GLY A 11 5.28 11.01 -5.13
N GLU A 12 5.22 10.70 -6.43
CA GLU A 12 3.97 10.40 -7.14
C GLU A 12 3.70 8.90 -7.31
N TYR A 13 4.68 8.05 -7.00
CA TYR A 13 4.65 6.63 -7.32
C TYR A 13 5.02 5.77 -6.12
N VAL A 14 4.41 4.58 -6.04
CA VAL A 14 5.02 3.45 -5.35
C VAL A 14 6.21 2.99 -6.20
N SER A 15 7.38 2.89 -5.60
CA SER A 15 8.57 2.32 -6.24
C SER A 15 8.66 0.82 -5.97
N ALA A 16 9.22 0.06 -6.91
CA ALA A 16 9.56 -1.34 -6.72
C ALA A 16 11.05 -1.60 -7.00
N PHE A 17 11.62 -2.55 -6.28
CA PHE A 17 13.00 -3.01 -6.42
C PHE A 17 13.06 -4.53 -6.41
N ASP A 18 14.02 -5.10 -7.13
CA ASP A 18 14.33 -6.52 -7.06
C ASP A 18 15.32 -6.75 -5.91
N ILE A 19 14.91 -7.55 -4.94
CA ILE A 19 15.78 -7.99 -3.83
C ILE A 19 16.66 -9.13 -4.33
N GLN A 20 17.97 -8.91 -4.30
CA GLN A 20 18.98 -9.89 -4.68
C GLN A 20 19.19 -10.93 -3.55
N PRO A 21 19.83 -12.08 -3.83
CA PRO A 21 20.09 -13.10 -2.81
C PRO A 21 20.91 -12.61 -1.60
N ASP A 22 21.77 -11.61 -1.81
CA ASP A 22 22.58 -10.95 -0.77
C ASP A 22 21.83 -9.82 -0.02
N GLY A 23 20.55 -9.59 -0.35
CA GLY A 23 19.73 -8.53 0.23
C GLY A 23 19.89 -7.15 -0.43
N THR A 24 20.81 -6.98 -1.39
CA THR A 24 20.95 -5.72 -2.12
C THR A 24 19.74 -5.48 -3.03
N LEU A 25 19.53 -4.21 -3.41
CA LEU A 25 18.41 -3.79 -4.25
C LEU A 25 18.90 -3.43 -5.65
N LYS A 26 18.23 -3.95 -6.69
CA LYS A 26 18.45 -3.57 -8.09
C LYS A 26 17.14 -3.23 -8.79
N ASN A 27 17.25 -2.71 -10.02
CA ASN A 27 16.13 -2.52 -10.94
C ASN A 27 14.99 -1.67 -10.35
N ARG A 28 15.33 -0.52 -9.77
CA ARG A 28 14.33 0.47 -9.33
C ARG A 28 13.39 0.81 -10.49
N ARG A 29 12.09 0.73 -10.24
CA ARG A 29 11.06 1.09 -11.22
C ARG A 29 9.85 1.72 -10.54
N ASN A 30 9.14 2.58 -11.29
CA ASN A 30 7.82 3.04 -10.89
C ASN A 30 6.85 1.88 -11.04
N PHE A 31 6.25 1.45 -9.94
CA PHE A 31 5.30 0.35 -9.93
C PHE A 31 3.88 0.84 -10.19
N ALA A 32 3.41 1.80 -9.40
CA ALA A 32 2.05 2.32 -9.50
C ALA A 32 2.04 3.82 -9.28
N ARG A 33 1.33 4.56 -10.14
CA ARG A 33 1.10 6.01 -9.93
C ARG A 33 -0.04 6.20 -8.96
N LEU A 34 0.19 6.99 -7.92
CA LEU A 34 -0.82 7.29 -6.91
C LEU A 34 -1.79 8.36 -7.41
N GLN A 35 -3.07 8.20 -7.10
CA GLN A 35 -4.07 9.22 -7.32
C GLN A 35 -4.13 10.21 -6.14
N GLY A 36 -4.60 11.43 -6.39
CA GLY A 36 -4.70 12.47 -5.37
C GLY A 36 -3.38 13.12 -4.98
N VAL A 37 -2.31 12.94 -5.77
CA VAL A 37 -1.05 13.67 -5.54
C VAL A 37 -1.32 15.17 -5.62
N GLN A 38 -0.97 15.88 -4.55
CA GLN A 38 -1.09 17.33 -4.47
C GLN A 38 0.21 17.98 -4.93
N LYS A 39 0.10 19.11 -5.63
CA LYS A 39 1.23 20.02 -5.88
C LYS A 39 1.22 21.11 -4.81
N THR A 40 2.39 21.35 -4.25
CA THR A 40 2.67 22.37 -3.24
C THR A 40 3.80 23.25 -3.72
N ASP A 41 4.03 24.39 -3.06
CA ASP A 41 5.13 25.28 -3.40
C ASP A 41 6.51 24.63 -3.25
N THR A 42 6.60 23.55 -2.46
CA THR A 42 7.84 22.80 -2.19
C THR A 42 7.95 21.47 -2.93
N GLY A 43 7.02 21.18 -3.86
CA GLY A 43 7.04 19.95 -4.65
C GLY A 43 5.72 19.17 -4.61
N VAL A 44 5.79 17.85 -4.78
CA VAL A 44 4.60 16.98 -4.79
C VAL A 44 4.44 16.25 -3.46
N ASN A 45 3.20 15.94 -3.10
CA ASN A 45 2.88 15.17 -1.91
C ASN A 45 1.72 14.22 -2.21
N SER A 46 1.98 12.90 -2.17
CA SER A 46 0.96 11.88 -2.33
C SER A 46 0.20 11.57 -1.03
N GLY A 47 0.77 11.97 0.11
CA GLY A 47 0.36 11.53 1.44
C GLY A 47 0.47 10.02 1.62
N ALA A 48 1.29 9.34 0.80
CA ALA A 48 1.49 7.91 0.94
C ALA A 48 2.24 7.59 2.23
N ASP A 49 1.72 6.62 2.98
CA ASP A 49 2.28 6.21 4.28
C ASP A 49 2.41 4.68 4.30
N GLY A 50 1.59 3.95 5.07
CA GLY A 50 1.62 2.50 5.13
C GLY A 50 1.18 1.79 3.85
N LEU A 51 1.71 0.58 3.65
CA LEU A 51 1.28 -0.37 2.63
C LEU A 51 1.12 -1.79 3.19
N ALA A 52 0.31 -2.60 2.51
CA ALA A 52 0.16 -4.03 2.78
C ALA A 52 0.01 -4.82 1.47
N ILE A 53 0.29 -6.13 1.54
CA ILE A 53 0.15 -7.05 0.40
C ILE A 53 -0.76 -8.20 0.81
N ASP A 54 -1.66 -8.60 -0.08
CA ASP A 54 -2.54 -9.74 0.14
C ASP A 54 -1.97 -11.06 -0.43
N SER A 55 -2.67 -12.17 -0.27
CA SER A 55 -2.22 -13.49 -0.73
C SER A 55 -2.27 -13.67 -2.26
N LYS A 56 -2.68 -12.65 -3.01
CA LYS A 56 -2.70 -12.62 -4.48
C LYS A 56 -1.77 -11.53 -5.02
N ASP A 57 -0.82 -11.07 -4.20
CA ASP A 57 0.18 -10.05 -4.51
C ASP A 57 -0.40 -8.69 -4.92
N ARG A 58 -1.64 -8.37 -4.50
CA ARG A 58 -2.19 -7.03 -4.65
C ARG A 58 -1.59 -6.11 -3.59
N VAL A 59 -1.27 -4.89 -3.98
CA VAL A 59 -0.65 -3.88 -3.11
C VAL A 59 -1.70 -2.86 -2.68
N TYR A 60 -1.83 -2.67 -1.38
CA TYR A 60 -2.77 -1.75 -0.75
C TYR A 60 -1.96 -0.59 -0.15
N VAL A 61 -2.29 0.64 -0.49
CA VAL A 61 -1.51 1.84 -0.13
C VAL A 61 -2.40 2.86 0.55
N CYS A 62 -2.05 3.26 1.77
CA CYS A 62 -2.66 4.42 2.43
C CYS A 62 -2.24 5.69 1.69
N THR A 63 -3.21 6.52 1.31
CA THR A 63 -3.01 7.81 0.62
C THR A 63 -4.02 8.82 1.12
N ILE A 64 -3.93 10.08 0.66
CA ILE A 64 -4.93 11.10 1.02
C ILE A 64 -6.37 10.74 0.62
N THR A 65 -6.55 9.89 -0.41
CA THR A 65 -7.86 9.54 -0.96
C THR A 65 -8.49 8.31 -0.27
N GLY A 66 -7.75 7.64 0.61
CA GLY A 66 -8.13 6.37 1.22
C GLY A 66 -7.08 5.29 0.99
N VAL A 67 -7.51 4.03 0.91
CA VAL A 67 -6.61 2.90 0.58
C VAL A 67 -6.72 2.58 -0.92
N GLN A 68 -5.71 2.96 -1.69
CA GLN A 68 -5.63 2.61 -3.12
C GLN A 68 -5.14 1.18 -3.26
N VAL A 69 -5.74 0.42 -4.18
CA VAL A 69 -5.44 -1.00 -4.40
C VAL A 69 -4.92 -1.20 -5.81
N PHE A 70 -3.78 -1.88 -5.94
CA PHE A 70 -3.13 -2.15 -7.22
C PHE A 70 -3.00 -3.65 -7.48
N SER A 71 -3.06 -4.03 -8.76
CA SER A 71 -2.75 -5.39 -9.22
C SER A 71 -1.26 -5.70 -9.00
N PRO A 72 -0.83 -6.97 -9.06
CA PRO A 72 0.60 -7.32 -9.01
C PRO A 72 1.44 -6.67 -10.12
N LYS A 73 0.81 -6.14 -11.16
CA LYS A 73 1.44 -5.41 -12.26
C LYS A 73 1.43 -3.88 -12.09
N GLY A 74 0.84 -3.37 -11.01
CA GLY A 74 0.76 -1.94 -10.73
C GLY A 74 -0.47 -1.23 -11.31
N GLU A 75 -1.43 -1.98 -11.87
CA GLU A 75 -2.65 -1.42 -12.43
C GLU A 75 -3.62 -1.04 -11.30
N PRO A 76 -4.30 0.12 -11.35
CA PRO A 76 -5.26 0.50 -10.33
C PRO A 76 -6.49 -0.42 -10.39
N LEU A 77 -6.86 -0.99 -9.24
CA LEU A 77 -8.06 -1.83 -9.08
C LEU A 77 -9.21 -1.10 -8.38
N GLY A 78 -8.91 0.01 -7.70
CA GLY A 78 -9.90 0.83 -7.01
C GLY A 78 -9.35 1.48 -5.75
N THR A 79 -10.20 2.23 -5.06
CA THR A 79 -9.90 2.89 -3.78
C THR A 79 -10.96 2.51 -2.76
N ILE A 80 -10.54 2.12 -1.55
CA ILE A 80 -11.42 1.97 -0.40
C ILE A 80 -11.51 3.34 0.29
N PRO A 81 -12.66 4.05 0.17
CA PRO A 81 -12.80 5.38 0.75
C PRO A 81 -12.89 5.28 2.28
N LEU A 82 -12.32 6.29 2.96
CA LEU A 82 -12.37 6.42 4.41
C LEU A 82 -12.72 7.87 4.77
N SER A 83 -13.41 8.08 5.88
CA SER A 83 -13.79 9.43 6.34
C SER A 83 -12.60 10.30 6.75
N ARG A 84 -11.43 9.69 6.99
CA ARG A 84 -10.17 10.39 7.30
C ARG A 84 -9.00 9.72 6.56
N PRO A 85 -8.01 10.48 6.08
CA PRO A 85 -6.82 9.91 5.46
C PRO A 85 -6.12 8.89 6.38
N PRO A 86 -5.92 7.65 5.91
CA PRO A 86 -5.24 6.63 6.69
C PRO A 86 -3.72 6.84 6.70
N GLN A 87 -3.06 6.26 7.70
CA GLN A 87 -1.61 6.26 7.87
C GLN A 87 -1.03 4.84 7.83
N ASN A 88 -1.75 3.82 8.31
CA ASN A 88 -1.26 2.44 8.22
C ASN A 88 -2.41 1.44 8.12
N LEU A 89 -2.10 0.22 7.67
CA LEU A 89 -3.05 -0.86 7.49
C LEU A 89 -2.42 -2.23 7.63
N ALA A 90 -3.22 -3.22 8.03
CA ALA A 90 -2.81 -4.61 8.04
C ALA A 90 -4.01 -5.55 7.87
N PHE A 91 -3.80 -6.65 7.16
CA PHE A 91 -4.74 -7.76 7.20
C PHE A 91 -4.60 -8.52 8.51
N GLY A 92 -5.72 -8.83 9.15
CA GLY A 92 -5.81 -9.56 10.41
C GLY A 92 -7.12 -10.33 10.54
N GLY A 93 -7.43 -10.77 11.76
CA GLY A 93 -8.46 -11.77 12.02
C GLY A 93 -7.93 -13.19 11.82
N SER A 94 -8.63 -14.19 12.37
CA SER A 94 -8.22 -15.60 12.32
C SER A 94 -8.10 -16.12 10.88
N ASP A 95 -8.91 -15.59 9.96
CA ASP A 95 -8.89 -15.92 8.54
C ASP A 95 -8.09 -14.92 7.69
N LYS A 96 -7.47 -13.89 8.28
CA LYS A 96 -6.78 -12.80 7.56
C LYS A 96 -7.67 -12.07 6.54
N LYS A 97 -9.00 -12.11 6.65
CA LYS A 97 -9.93 -11.39 5.75
C LYS A 97 -10.46 -10.08 6.33
N THR A 98 -9.94 -9.62 7.45
CA THR A 98 -10.21 -8.27 7.94
C THR A 98 -9.06 -7.35 7.59
N LEU A 99 -9.31 -6.23 6.91
CA LEU A 99 -8.35 -5.14 6.78
C LEU A 99 -8.58 -4.13 7.90
N TYR A 100 -7.60 -4.00 8.80
CA TYR A 100 -7.55 -2.94 9.78
C TYR A 100 -6.82 -1.74 9.19
N VAL A 101 -7.35 -0.54 9.40
CA VAL A 101 -6.76 0.70 8.92
C VAL A 101 -6.78 1.74 10.03
N VAL A 102 -5.69 2.47 10.24
CA VAL A 102 -5.55 3.50 11.27
C VAL A 102 -5.04 4.79 10.67
N GLY A 103 -5.48 5.93 11.21
CA GLY A 103 -4.95 7.23 10.84
C GLY A 103 -5.82 8.38 11.34
N ARG A 104 -5.18 9.51 11.65
CA ARG A 104 -5.87 10.78 12.00
C ARG A 104 -6.91 10.61 13.13
N GLY A 105 -6.57 9.83 14.16
CA GLY A 105 -7.44 9.60 15.32
C GLY A 105 -8.64 8.68 15.06
N ALA A 106 -8.65 7.93 13.96
CA ALA A 106 -9.67 6.93 13.67
C ALA A 106 -9.04 5.54 13.43
N ALA A 107 -9.81 4.50 13.75
CA ALA A 107 -9.52 3.11 13.40
C ALA A 107 -10.73 2.53 12.66
N TYR A 108 -10.46 1.85 11.55
CA TYR A 108 -11.46 1.23 10.69
C TYR A 108 -11.22 -0.27 10.63
N LYS A 109 -12.32 -1.02 10.48
CA LYS A 109 -12.31 -2.45 10.23
C LYS A 109 -13.13 -2.72 8.97
N VAL A 110 -12.50 -3.28 7.93
CA VAL A 110 -13.17 -3.58 6.67
C VAL A 110 -13.14 -5.10 6.45
N GLN A 111 -14.32 -5.70 6.28
CA GLN A 111 -14.40 -7.10 5.89
C GLN A 111 -14.07 -7.23 4.40
N MET A 112 -13.13 -8.10 4.06
CA MET A 112 -12.58 -8.23 2.72
C MET A 112 -12.96 -9.56 2.08
N LEU A 113 -13.12 -9.53 0.75
CA LEU A 113 -13.04 -10.74 -0.08
C LEU A 113 -11.59 -11.22 -0.23
N ALA A 114 -10.65 -10.26 -0.20
CA ALA A 114 -9.22 -10.50 -0.16
C ALA A 114 -8.79 -11.16 1.14
N GLN A 115 -7.70 -11.92 1.09
CA GLN A 115 -7.10 -12.55 2.26
C GLN A 115 -5.65 -12.08 2.37
N GLY A 116 -5.24 -11.64 3.56
CA GLY A 116 -3.87 -11.22 3.82
C GLY A 116 -2.84 -12.34 3.64
N PHE A 117 -1.57 -11.96 3.54
CA PHE A 117 -0.47 -12.90 3.37
C PHE A 117 -0.45 -14.00 4.44
N LYS A 118 -0.46 -15.27 4.00
CA LYS A 118 -0.55 -16.43 4.91
C LYS A 118 0.77 -16.83 5.53
N GLY A 119 1.90 -16.61 4.84
CA GLY A 119 3.22 -17.13 5.20
C GLY A 119 3.86 -16.57 6.47
N ARG A 120 3.16 -15.73 7.23
CA ARG A 120 3.56 -15.36 8.60
C ARG A 120 2.53 -15.88 9.58
N VAL A 121 2.78 -17.08 10.10
CA VAL A 121 2.36 -17.51 11.43
C VAL A 121 3.52 -17.09 12.34
N LYS A 122 3.25 -16.28 13.36
CA LYS A 122 4.22 -16.12 14.45
C LYS A 122 4.19 -17.39 15.28
#